data_AF-A0A815YAA6-F1
#
_entry.id   AF-A0A815YAA6-F1
#
_cell.length_a   1.000
_cell.length_b   1.000
_cell.length_c   1.000
_cell.angle_alpha   90.00
_cell.angle_beta   90.00
_cell.angle_gamma   90.00
#
_symmetry.space_group_name_H-M   'P 1'
#
loop_
_entity.id
_entity.type
_entity.pdbx_description
1 polymer ?
#
loop_
_entity_poly.entity_id
_entity_poly.type
_entity_poly.pdbx_seq_one_letter_code
_entity_poly.pdbx_strand_id
1 'polypeptide(L)' 'FFEFQNHIYVKSNSLRRPNSEINISSGTAKLFSLAMIQQKSNPYVRDDTIFIKIMVNVGDMSKASIHIQQLVIKKEVML' A
#
# COMPACT_ATOMS: atom_id res chain seq x y z
N PHE A 1 1.12 -12.53 -0.82
CA PHE A 1 -0.22 -12.04 -0.46
C PHE A 1 -0.15 -11.62 1.00
N PHE A 2 -0.23 -10.32 1.29
CA PHE A 2 -0.26 -9.85 2.67
C PHE A 2 -1.72 -9.78 3.09
N GLU A 3 -2.13 -10.73 3.93
CA GLU A 3 -3.47 -10.73 4.51
C GLU A 3 -3.47 -9.88 5.77
N PHE A 4 -4.13 -8.75 5.64
CA PHE A 4 -4.31 -7.78 6.70
C PHE A 4 -5.43 -8.31 7.63
N GLN A 5 -5.05 -8.93 8.75
CA GLN A 5 -5.95 -9.62 9.69
C GLN A 5 -7.07 -8.70 10.25
N ASN A 6 -8.32 -9.15 10.10
CA ASN A 6 -9.56 -8.39 10.35
C ASN A 6 -9.72 -7.79 11.77
N HIS A 7 -8.97 -8.27 12.77
CA HIS A 7 -9.19 -7.88 14.18
C HIS A 7 -8.68 -6.48 14.57
N ILE A 8 -7.91 -5.78 13.73
CA ILE A 8 -7.29 -4.48 14.06
C ILE A 8 -8.11 -3.29 13.52
N TYR A 9 -9.10 -3.51 12.65
CA TYR A 9 -9.64 -2.46 11.79
C TYR A 9 -10.71 -1.54 12.37
N VAL A 10 -11.35 -1.90 13.48
CA VAL A 10 -12.50 -1.13 14.00
C VAL A 10 -12.07 0.21 14.64
N LYS A 11 -10.77 0.44 14.90
CA LYS A 11 -10.25 1.67 15.53
C LYS A 11 -9.17 2.41 14.74
N SER A 12 -8.92 2.05 13.47
CA SER A 12 -7.87 2.68 12.68
C SER A 12 -8.29 4.05 12.11
N ASN A 13 -7.53 5.09 12.42
CA ASN A 13 -7.71 6.43 11.81
C ASN A 13 -7.43 6.45 10.30
N SER A 14 -6.84 5.39 9.76
CA SER A 14 -6.59 5.25 8.31
C SER A 14 -7.81 4.80 7.52
N LEU A 15 -8.80 4.15 8.15
CA LEU A 15 -9.97 3.58 7.48
C LEU A 15 -11.30 4.27 7.85
N ARG A 16 -11.27 5.26 8.75
CA ARG A 16 -12.46 6.07 9.07
C ARG A 16 -12.83 6.97 7.89
N ARG A 17 -14.02 7.58 7.93
CA ARG A 17 -14.40 8.60 6.95
C ARG A 17 -13.35 9.75 6.95
N PRO A 18 -12.78 10.13 5.79
CA PRO A 18 -11.81 11.20 5.72
C PRO A 18 -12.38 12.52 6.27
N ASN A 19 -11.59 13.18 7.11
CA ASN A 19 -11.83 14.54 7.59
C ASN A 19 -10.92 15.57 6.90
N SER A 20 -10.11 15.11 5.94
CA SER A 20 -9.17 15.85 5.09
C SER A 20 -9.14 15.21 3.70
N GLU A 21 -8.33 15.75 2.80
CA GLU A 21 -8.17 15.22 1.42
C GLU A 21 -7.78 13.73 1.41
N ILE A 22 -6.85 13.34 2.29
CA ILE A 22 -6.40 11.96 2.47
C ILE A 22 -6.48 11.51 3.93
N ASN A 23 -6.76 10.22 4.14
CA ASN A 23 -6.57 9.58 5.45
C ASN A 23 -5.08 9.34 5.74
N ILE A 24 -4.76 9.06 7.01
CA ILE A 24 -3.42 8.60 7.39
C ILE A 24 -3.11 7.30 6.63
N SER A 25 -1.92 7.21 6.01
CA SER A 25 -1.50 6.01 5.28
C SER A 25 -1.47 4.77 6.17
N SER A 26 -2.03 3.66 5.68
CA SER A 26 -1.90 2.33 6.30
C SER A 26 -1.21 1.39 5.33
N GLY A 27 -0.27 0.59 5.82
CA GLY A 27 0.52 -0.32 4.99
C GLY A 27 1.54 -1.10 5.83
N THR A 28 2.58 -1.60 5.17
CA THR A 28 3.71 -2.24 5.86
C THR A 28 4.96 -1.37 5.71
N ALA A 29 5.63 -1.09 6.83
CA ALA A 29 6.86 -0.28 6.83
C ALA A 29 8.03 -0.99 6.14
N LYS A 30 8.00 -2.32 6.06
CA LYS A 30 9.05 -3.16 5.46
C LYS A 30 8.46 -4.03 4.35
N LEU A 31 8.07 -3.41 3.24
CA LEU A 31 7.48 -4.12 2.10
C LEU A 31 8.51 -5.00 1.38
N PHE A 32 9.73 -4.48 1.22
CA PHE A 32 10.88 -5.19 0.65
C PHE A 32 12.15 -4.79 1.38
N SER A 33 13.12 -5.69 1.45
CA SER A 33 14.47 -5.33 1.89
C SER A 33 15.14 -4.45 0.85
N LEU A 34 15.76 -3.34 1.28
CA LEU A 34 16.52 -2.48 0.39
C LEU A 34 17.65 -3.25 -0.33
N ALA A 35 18.33 -4.13 0.39
CA ALA A 35 19.40 -4.97 -0.16
C ALA A 35 18.90 -5.87 -1.30
N MET A 36 17.66 -6.35 -1.23
CA MET A 36 17.06 -7.17 -2.28
C MET A 36 16.75 -6.33 -3.53
N ILE A 37 16.22 -5.10 -3.36
CA ILE A 37 15.89 -4.21 -4.49
C ILE A 37 17.16 -3.69 -5.20
N GLN A 38 18.28 -3.54 -4.48
CA GLN A 38 19.53 -3.03 -5.05
C GLN A 38 20.39 -4.09 -5.74
N GLN A 39 20.07 -5.38 -5.58
CA GLN A 39 20.81 -6.45 -6.25
C GLN A 39 20.70 -6.32 -7.77
N LYS A 40 21.82 -6.36 -8.50
CA LYS A 40 21.82 -6.29 -9.97
C LYS A 40 20.99 -7.38 -10.65
N SER A 41 20.88 -8.55 -10.02
CA SER A 41 20.10 -9.68 -10.52
C SER A 41 18.66 -9.73 -9.99
N ASN A 42 18.18 -8.66 -9.35
CA ASN A 42 16.83 -8.64 -8.82
C ASN A 42 15.82 -8.58 -9.99
N PRO A 43 14.74 -9.37 -9.98
CA PRO A 43 13.79 -9.39 -11.08
C PRO A 43 12.73 -8.27 -11.00
N TYR A 44 12.72 -7.47 -9.92
CA TYR A 44 11.64 -6.53 -9.59
C TYR A 44 11.88 -5.12 -10.13
N VAL A 45 13.14 -4.72 -10.30
CA VAL A 45 13.55 -3.47 -10.94
C VAL A 45 13.99 -3.78 -12.36
N ARG A 46 13.35 -3.14 -13.34
CA ARG A 46 13.77 -3.18 -14.74
C ARG A 46 13.74 -1.79 -15.31
N ASP A 47 14.79 -1.39 -16.02
CA ASP A 47 14.92 -0.06 -16.63
C ASP A 47 14.62 1.07 -15.61
N ASP A 48 15.24 0.97 -14.43
CA ASP A 48 15.03 1.86 -13.27
C ASP A 48 13.56 2.03 -12.81
N THR A 49 12.70 1.06 -13.16
CA THR A 49 11.26 1.09 -12.91
C THR A 49 10.80 -0.11 -12.07
N ILE A 50 9.82 0.12 -11.20
CA ILE A 50 9.10 -0.91 -10.44
C ILE A 50 7.60 -0.83 -10.69
N PHE A 51 6.92 -1.98 -10.69
CA PHE A 51 5.47 -2.05 -10.77
C PHE A 51 4.89 -2.53 -9.44
N ILE A 52 3.97 -1.77 -8.86
CA ILE A 52 3.28 -2.12 -7.61
C ILE A 52 1.80 -2.31 -7.91
N LYS A 53 1.27 -3.50 -7.58
CA LYS A 53 -0.14 -3.85 -7.72
C LYS A 53 -0.81 -3.89 -6.36
N ILE A 54 -1.85 -3.07 -6.17
CA ILE A 54 -2.72 -3.12 -4.99
C ILE A 54 -4.01 -3.85 -5.38
N MET A 55 -4.45 -4.76 -4.53
CA MET A 55 -5.74 -5.44 -4.70
C MET A 55 -6.61 -5.11 -3.50
N VAL A 56 -7.77 -4.52 -3.76
CA VAL A 56 -8.81 -4.28 -2.76
C VAL A 56 -9.86 -5.37 -2.96
N ASN A 57 -10.15 -6.15 -1.92
CA ASN A 57 -11.25 -7.09 -1.97
C ASN A 57 -12.56 -6.32 -1.81
N VAL A 58 -13.45 -6.46 -2.79
CA VAL A 58 -14.71 -5.73 -2.86
C VAL A 58 -15.93 -6.63 -2.67
N GLY A 59 -15.72 -7.96 -2.54
CA GLY A 59 -16.77 -8.95 -2.26
C GLY A 59 -18.10 -8.70 -3.00
N ASP A 60 -19.20 -8.80 -2.26
CA ASP A 60 -20.58 -8.55 -2.73
C ASP A 60 -21.02 -7.08 -2.64
N MET A 61 -20.09 -6.13 -2.58
CA MET A 61 -20.43 -4.70 -2.55
C MET A 61 -21.19 -4.36 -3.84
N SER A 62 -22.48 -4.04 -3.71
CA SER A 62 -23.36 -3.69 -4.81
C SER A 62 -22.98 -2.34 -5.42
N LYS A 63 -22.01 -2.33 -6.35
CA LYS A 63 -21.59 -1.17 -7.15
C LYS A 63 -21.43 0.13 -6.34
N ALA A 64 -20.99 0.06 -5.08
CA ALA A 64 -20.54 1.25 -4.38
C ALA A 64 -19.28 1.75 -5.11
N SER A 65 -19.26 3.02 -5.51
CA SER A 65 -18.11 3.63 -6.18
C SER A 65 -16.89 3.54 -5.27
N ILE A 66 -15.94 2.65 -5.60
CA ILE A 66 -14.69 2.54 -4.86
C ILE A 66 -13.82 3.70 -5.29
N HIS A 67 -13.72 4.69 -4.43
CA HIS A 67 -12.75 5.76 -4.58
C HIS A 67 -11.45 5.33 -3.89
N ILE A 68 -10.49 4.82 -4.67
CA ILE A 68 -9.14 4.56 -4.17
C ILE A 68 -8.42 5.90 -4.13
N GLN A 69 -8.24 6.44 -2.93
CA GLN A 69 -7.37 7.60 -2.74
C GLN A 69 -5.91 7.19 -3.05
N GLN A 70 -5.21 8.09 -3.75
CA GLN A 70 -3.88 7.91 -4.35
C GLN A 70 -2.88 7.14 -3.45
N LEU A 71 -2.19 6.15 -4.04
CA LEU A 71 -1.04 5.51 -3.40
C LEU A 71 0.12 6.52 -3.34
N VAL A 72 0.51 6.93 -2.13
CA VAL A 72 1.71 7.74 -1.91
C VAL A 72 2.88 6.81 -1.55
N ILE A 73 3.83 6.66 -2.46
CA ILE A 73 5.12 6.00 -2.17
C ILE A 73 6.10 7.10 -1.77
N LYS A 74 6.36 7.23 -0.46
CA LYS A 74 7.44 8.10 0.01
C LYS A 74 8.76 7.34 -0.06
N LYS A 75 9.69 7.84 -0.87
CA LYS A 75 11.09 7.40 -0.83
C LYS A 75 11.73 8.05 0.40
N GLU A 76 11.79 7.33 1.52
CA GLU A 76 12.68 7.72 2.62
C GLU A 76 14.08 7.21 2.31
N VAL A 77 14.96 8.11 1.89
CA VAL A 77 16.40 7.88 1.95
C VAL A 77 16.80 8.18 3.40
N MET A 78 16.93 7.15 4.23
CA MET A 78 17.68 7.30 5.49
C MET A 78 19.16 7.37 5.13
N LEU A 79 19.73 8.58 5.25
CA LEU A 79 21.18 8.80 5.30
C LEU A 79 21.72 8.33 6.65
#